data_AF-A0A6V7L4F3-F1
#
_entry.id   AF-A0A6V7L4F3-F1
#
_cell.length_a   1.000
_cell.length_b   1.000
_cell.length_c   1.000
_cell.angle_alpha   90.00
_cell.angle_beta   90.00
_cell.angle_gamma   90.00
#
_symmetry.space_group_name_H-M   'P 1'
#
loop_
_entity.id
_entity.type
_entity.pdbx_description
1 polymer ?
#
loop_
_entity_poly.entity_id
_entity_poly.type
_entity_poly.pdbx_seq_one_letter_code
_entity_poly.pdbx_strand_id
1 'polypeptide(L)' 'DENDPTCREILEELETIDDDTDKHGIQFVKSNDAKLAAEIGIFSFPALVYYETGVPIMYD' A
#
# COMPACT_ATOMS: atom_id res chain seq x y z
N ASP A 1 15.59 -8.57 -5.48
CA ASP A 1 15.68 -9.82 -6.27
C ASP A 1 14.31 -10.46 -6.17
N GLU A 2 13.63 -10.80 -7.27
CA GLU A 2 12.24 -11.32 -7.24
C GLU A 2 12.12 -12.70 -6.56
N ASN A 3 13.26 -13.28 -6.15
CA ASN A 3 13.35 -14.55 -5.41
C ASN A 3 13.68 -14.38 -3.92
N ASP A 4 13.70 -13.15 -3.41
CA ASP A 4 13.89 -12.93 -1.97
C ASP A 4 12.66 -13.44 -1.19
N PRO A 5 12.85 -14.36 -0.21
CA PRO A 5 11.74 -14.95 0.53
C PRO A 5 10.94 -13.91 1.31
N THR A 6 11.57 -12.82 1.77
CA THR A 6 10.88 -11.72 2.47
C THR A 6 10.00 -10.93 1.50
N CYS A 7 10.44 -10.71 0.25
CA CYS A 7 9.57 -10.11 -0.76
C CYS A 7 8.33 -10.96 -1.05
N ARG A 8 8.44 -12.29 -1.04
CA ARG A 8 7.29 -13.19 -1.27
C ARG A 8 6.29 -13.13 -0.13
N GLU A 9 6.77 -13.16 1.11
CA GLU A 9 5.93 -13.06 2.31
C GLU A 9 5.17 -11.72 2.34
N ILE A 10 5.85 -10.60 2.04
CA ILE A 10 5.20 -9.28 1.97
C ILE A 10 4.12 -9.26 0.88
N LEU A 11 4.35 -9.92 -0.27
CA LEU A 11 3.34 -9.98 -1.32
C LEU A 11 2.12 -10.82 -0.92
N GLU A 12 2.30 -11.94 -0.23
CA GLU A 12 1.19 -12.76 0.28
C GLU A 12 0.33 -12.02 1.31
N GLU A 13 0.96 -11.25 2.20
CA GLU A 13 0.26 -10.38 3.14
C GLU A 13 -0.54 -9.28 2.41
N LEU A 14 0.03 -8.67 1.36
CA LEU A 14 -0.66 -7.66 0.56
C LEU A 14 -1.87 -8.22 -0.22
N GLU A 15 -1.77 -9.43 -0.76
CA GLU A 15 -2.90 -10.12 -1.42
C GLU A 15 -4.02 -10.43 -0.41
N THR A 16 -3.65 -10.81 0.82
CA THR A 16 -4.62 -11.03 1.89
C THR A 16 -5.38 -9.75 2.24
N ILE A 17 -4.68 -8.60 2.28
CA ILE A 17 -5.31 -7.30 2.52
C ILE A 17 -6.22 -6.91 1.36
N ASP A 18 -5.81 -7.11 0.10
CA ASP A 18 -6.61 -6.81 -1.10
C ASP A 18 -7.96 -7.54 -1.05
N ASP A 19 -7.93 -8.86 -0.84
CA ASP A 19 -9.11 -9.72 -0.71
C ASP A 19 -10.06 -9.27 0.41
N ASP A 20 -9.52 -8.77 1.53
CA ASP A 20 -10.33 -8.24 2.63
C ASP A 20 -10.91 -6.85 2.31
N THR A 21 -10.12 -5.97 1.69
CA THR A 21 -10.58 -4.63 1.28
C THR A 21 -11.72 -4.70 0.26
N ASP A 22 -11.67 -5.67 -0.66
CA ASP A 22 -12.73 -5.91 -1.64
C ASP A 22 -14.07 -6.25 -0.99
N LYS A 23 -14.07 -7.05 0.09
CA LYS A 23 -15.29 -7.37 0.86
C LYS A 23 -15.90 -6.13 1.52
N HIS A 24 -15.07 -5.12 1.79
CA HIS A 24 -15.48 -3.84 2.36
C HIS A 24 -15.77 -2.77 1.29
N GLY A 25 -15.61 -3.08 0.00
CA GLY A 25 -15.78 -2.12 -1.10
C GLY A 25 -14.70 -1.04 -1.13
N ILE A 26 -13.53 -1.32 -0.55
CA ILE A 26 -12.37 -0.43 -0.53
C ILE A 26 -11.46 -0.86 -1.67
N GLN A 27 -11.10 0.07 -2.55
CA GLN A 27 -10.24 -0.23 -3.69
C GLN A 27 -8.76 -0.20 -3.27
N PHE A 28 -8.06 -1.33 -3.44
CA PHE A 28 -6.62 -1.39 -3.27
C PHE A 28 -5.90 -0.95 -4.55
N VAL A 29 -4.94 -0.03 -4.44
CA VAL A 29 -4.19 0.48 -5.60
C VAL A 29 -2.70 0.54 -5.32
N LYS A 30 -1.90 0.24 -6.35
CA LYS A 30 -0.45 0.43 -6.33
C LYS A 30 -0.09 1.72 -7.05
N SER A 31 0.66 2.60 -6.39
CA SER A 31 1.16 3.85 -6.98
C SER A 31 2.68 3.86 -7.00
N ASN A 32 3.25 4.30 -8.13
CA ASN A 32 4.68 4.57 -8.29
C ASN A 32 4.95 6.08 -8.48
N ASP A 33 3.97 6.94 -8.18
CA ASP A 33 4.12 8.40 -8.31
C ASP A 33 4.90 8.98 -7.12
N ALA A 34 6.20 9.14 -7.32
CA ALA A 34 7.10 9.73 -6.34
C ALA A 34 6.79 11.20 -6.01
N LYS A 35 6.15 11.96 -6.93
CA LYS A 35 5.78 13.36 -6.66
C LYS A 35 4.62 13.40 -5.68
N LEU A 36 3.58 12.61 -5.94
CA LEU A 36 2.44 12.48 -5.03
C LEU A 36 2.90 12.00 -3.65
N ALA A 37 3.77 10.98 -3.61
CA ALA A 37 4.33 10.47 -2.36
C ALA A 37 5.04 11.57 -1.55
N ALA A 38 5.85 12.41 -2.20
CA ALA A 38 6.52 13.52 -1.53
C ALA A 38 5.53 14.61 -1.05
N GLU A 39 4.48 14.91 -1.82
CA GLU A 39 3.43 15.88 -1.47
C GLU A 39 2.64 15.45 -0.22
N ILE A 40 2.42 14.15 -0.05
CA ILE A 40 1.74 13.59 1.15
C ILE A 40 2.70 13.27 2.29
N GLY A 41 4.02 13.50 2.12
CA GLY A 41 5.02 13.35 3.18
C GLY A 41 5.65 11.95 3.31
N ILE A 42 5.58 11.12 2.27
CA ILE A 42 6.19 9.79 2.22
C ILE A 42 7.58 9.88 1.60
N PHE A 43 8.60 9.52 2.38
CA PHE A 43 10.00 9.52 1.96
C PHE A 43 10.67 8.14 2.04
N SER A 44 9.94 7.15 2.57
CA SER A 44 10.38 5.77 2.73
C SER A 44 9.42 4.85 1.99
N PHE A 45 9.97 3.85 1.30
CA PHE A 45 9.20 2.85 0.56
C PHE A 45 9.64 1.44 0.97
N PRO A 46 8.74 0.45 0.93
CA PRO A 46 7.30 0.57 0.64
C PRO A 46 6.53 1.32 1.74
N ALA A 47 5.37 1.88 1.40
CA ALA A 47 4.48 2.56 2.34
C ALA A 47 3.02 2.24 2.02
N LEU A 48 2.21 2.06 3.06
CA LEU A 48 0.78 1.80 2.94
C LEU A 48 -0.01 3.02 3.42
N VAL A 49 -0.96 3.48 2.58
CA VAL A 49 -1.77 4.65 2.86
C VAL A 49 -3.22 4.30 2.62
N TYR A 50 -4.06 4.54 3.63
CA TYR A 50 -5.51 4.43 3.49
C TYR A 50 -6.09 5.83 3.27
N TYR A 51 -6.99 5.94 2.30
CA TYR A 51 -7.72 7.18 2.04
C TYR A 51 -9.16 7.02 2.51
N GLU A 52 -9.51 7.70 3.60
CA GLU A 52 -10.89 7.76 4.07
C GLU A 52 -11.46 9.14 3.79
N THR A 53 -12.49 9.22 2.94
CA THR A 53 -13.15 10.50 2.58
C THR A 53 -12.18 11.59 2.06
N GLY A 54 -11.08 11.18 1.43
CA GLY A 54 -10.05 12.07 0.88
C GLY A 54 -8.93 12.44 1.87
N VAL A 55 -8.98 11.93 3.11
CA VAL A 55 -7.93 12.13 4.12
C VAL A 55 -6.96 10.94 4.07
N PRO A 56 -5.65 11.16 3.81
CA PRO A 56 -4.65 10.10 3.86
C PRO A 56 -4.26 9.75 5.29
N ILE A 57 -4.25 8.47 5.61
CA ILE A 57 -3.80 7.90 6.87
C ILE A 57 -2.65 6.94 6.57
N MET A 58 -1.47 7.24 7.09
CA MET A 58 -0.29 6.39 6.93
C MET A 58 -0.32 5.24 7.94
N TYR A 59 0.01 4.04 7.47
CA TYR A 59 0.24 2.87 8.31
C TYR A 59 1.75 2.65 8.47
N ASP A 60 2.16 2.22 9.67
CA ASP A 60 3.55 1.92 10.05
C ASP A 60 3.72 0.40 10.20
#